data_AF-T1AWE6-F1
#
_entry.id   AF-T1AWE6-F1
#
_cell.length_a   1.000
_cell.length_b   1.000
_cell.length_c   1.000
_cell.angle_alpha   90.00
_cell.angle_beta   90.00
_cell.angle_gamma   90.00
#
_symmetry.space_group_name_H-M   'P 1'
#
loop_
_entity.id
_entity.type
_entity.pdbx_description
1 polymer ?
#
loop_
_entity_poly.entity_id
_entity_poly.type
_entity_poly.pdbx_seq_one_letter_code
_entity_poly.pdbx_strand_id
1 'polypeptide(L)'
;MMRSRYALCQAALALFVLLVPTPSRATGIIPEPNANAVSLATRSNPEVLTLDARDAGRGLMTATMRIPVRPGPFTFVYPEWIPGEHGPTGPLADISQLRVSANGKPLTWRRDKVDMYAFHVDVPAGVTALQVRFTVLVNSPTPMSTPNLAVLNWNRVLFYQNNTNSHDDYFKTSI
;
A
#
# COMPACT_ATOMS: atom_id res chain seq x y z
N MET A 1 -66.35 18.85 -63.69
CA MET A 1 -65.90 18.42 -62.35
C MET A 1 -64.70 17.51 -62.52
N MET A 2 -63.47 17.98 -62.24
CA MET A 2 -62.27 17.15 -62.24
C MET A 2 -61.38 17.63 -61.11
N ARG A 3 -61.29 16.83 -60.03
CA ARG A 3 -60.53 17.16 -58.82
C ARG A 3 -59.13 16.57 -58.94
N SER A 4 -58.12 17.44 -58.92
CA SER A 4 -56.69 17.12 -58.83
C SER A 4 -56.37 16.47 -57.47
N ARG A 5 -55.58 15.40 -57.48
CA ARG A 5 -55.04 14.71 -56.29
C ARG A 5 -53.57 15.06 -56.17
N TYR A 6 -53.17 15.74 -55.09
CA TYR A 6 -51.78 15.87 -54.67
C TYR A 6 -51.50 14.85 -53.55
N ALA A 7 -50.54 13.96 -53.76
CA ALA A 7 -50.01 13.06 -52.74
C ALA A 7 -48.78 13.71 -52.09
N LEU A 8 -48.82 13.96 -50.78
CA LEU A 8 -47.66 14.36 -50.00
C LEU A 8 -46.76 13.14 -49.74
N CYS A 9 -45.48 13.28 -50.11
CA CYS A 9 -44.43 12.34 -49.77
C CYS A 9 -43.86 12.71 -48.38
N GLN A 10 -44.07 11.87 -47.36
CA GLN A 10 -43.43 12.05 -46.05
C GLN A 10 -42.02 11.48 -46.08
N ALA A 11 -41.01 12.32 -45.86
CA ALA A 11 -39.64 11.89 -45.63
C ALA A 11 -39.46 11.55 -44.13
N ALA A 12 -39.11 10.31 -43.83
CA ALA A 12 -38.76 9.88 -42.47
C ALA A 12 -37.28 10.23 -42.18
N LEU A 13 -37.04 11.09 -41.18
CA LEU A 13 -35.71 11.34 -40.64
C LEU A 13 -35.29 10.17 -39.74
N ALA A 14 -34.24 9.44 -40.11
CA ALA A 14 -33.60 8.46 -39.25
C ALA A 14 -32.57 9.16 -38.33
N LEU A 15 -32.79 9.12 -37.02
CA LEU A 15 -31.87 9.64 -36.02
C LEU A 15 -30.75 8.60 -35.78
N PHE A 16 -29.56 8.87 -36.30
CA PHE A 16 -28.37 8.04 -36.06
C PHE A 16 -27.77 8.40 -34.70
N VAL A 17 -27.96 7.54 -33.70
CA VAL A 17 -27.27 7.64 -32.41
C VAL A 17 -25.83 7.16 -32.61
N LEU A 18 -24.88 8.10 -32.65
CA LEU A 18 -23.46 7.79 -32.63
C LEU A 18 -23.10 7.21 -31.26
N LEU A 19 -22.88 5.90 -31.21
CA LEU A 19 -22.28 5.23 -30.06
C LEU A 19 -20.82 5.67 -29.97
N VAL A 20 -20.52 6.67 -29.13
CA VAL A 20 -19.13 7.05 -28.84
C VAL A 20 -18.55 5.91 -27.99
N PRO A 21 -17.53 5.16 -28.46
CA PRO A 21 -16.89 4.15 -27.63
C PRO A 21 -16.25 4.87 -26.44
N THR A 22 -16.62 4.45 -25.23
CA THR A 22 -15.93 4.87 -24.02
C THR A 22 -14.47 4.41 -24.13
N PRO A 23 -13.49 5.28 -23.88
CA PRO A 23 -12.09 4.86 -23.91
C PRO A 23 -11.91 3.77 -22.85
N SER A 24 -11.55 2.56 -23.30
CA SER A 24 -11.03 1.52 -22.41
C SER A 24 -9.78 2.08 -21.76
N ARG A 25 -9.81 2.22 -20.43
CA ARG A 25 -8.63 2.60 -19.66
C ARG A 25 -7.68 1.42 -19.78
N ALA A 26 -6.67 1.53 -20.64
CA ALA A 26 -5.55 0.59 -20.65
C ALA A 26 -4.88 0.66 -19.27
N THR A 27 -5.25 -0.25 -18.37
CA THR A 27 -4.57 -0.50 -17.11
C THR A 27 -3.27 -1.20 -17.44
N GLY A 28 -2.25 -0.42 -17.80
CA GLY A 28 -0.88 -0.87 -18.08
C GLY A 28 -0.13 -1.36 -16.84
N ILE A 29 -0.83 -1.95 -15.87
CA ILE A 29 -0.23 -2.59 -14.70
C ILE A 29 -0.63 -4.06 -14.78
N ILE A 30 0.35 -4.93 -14.98
CA ILE A 30 0.16 -6.38 -14.79
C ILE A 30 -0.24 -6.55 -13.32
N PRO A 31 -1.41 -7.13 -13.01
CA PRO A 31 -1.81 -7.37 -11.63
C PRO A 31 -0.73 -8.19 -10.93
N GLU A 32 -0.30 -7.75 -9.74
CA GLU A 32 0.58 -8.56 -8.89
C GLU A 32 -0.14 -9.89 -8.61
N PRO A 33 0.44 -11.06 -8.96
CA PRO A 33 -0.26 -12.34 -9.01
C PRO A 33 -0.81 -12.82 -7.65
N ASN A 34 -0.43 -12.18 -6.55
CA ASN A 34 -0.84 -12.44 -5.17
C ASN A 34 -1.60 -11.27 -4.51
N ALA A 35 -1.83 -10.16 -5.22
CA ALA A 35 -2.52 -8.98 -4.68
C ALA A 35 -4.05 -9.09 -4.77
N ASN A 36 -4.64 -10.01 -3.99
CA ASN A 36 -6.07 -10.32 -4.05
C ASN A 36 -6.95 -9.47 -3.09
N ALA A 37 -6.35 -8.63 -2.26
CA ALA A 37 -7.03 -7.79 -1.28
C ALA A 37 -7.08 -6.32 -1.71
N VAL A 38 -8.13 -5.62 -1.26
CA VAL A 38 -8.27 -4.18 -1.44
C VAL A 38 -7.60 -3.47 -0.27
N SER A 39 -6.71 -2.53 -0.57
CA SER A 39 -6.04 -1.72 0.45
C SER A 39 -7.02 -0.93 1.31
N LEU A 40 -6.78 -0.93 2.61
CA LEU A 40 -7.44 -0.03 3.56
C LEU A 40 -6.74 1.34 3.62
N ALA A 41 -5.54 1.45 3.06
CA ALA A 41 -4.76 2.68 2.97
C ALA A 41 -5.08 3.43 1.68
N THR A 42 -6.10 4.28 1.75
CA THR A 42 -6.55 5.06 0.60
C THR A 42 -5.91 6.45 0.59
N ARG A 43 -6.05 7.19 -0.52
CA ARG A 43 -5.58 8.58 -0.60
C ARG A 43 -6.13 9.48 0.52
N SER A 44 -7.37 9.27 0.96
CA SER A 44 -8.00 10.06 2.04
C SER A 44 -7.67 9.53 3.44
N ASN A 45 -7.18 8.29 3.55
CA ASN A 45 -6.77 7.66 4.80
C ASN A 45 -5.51 6.80 4.56
N PRO A 46 -4.34 7.44 4.32
CA PRO A 46 -3.12 6.72 3.98
C PRO A 46 -2.49 6.05 5.20
N GLU A 47 -1.54 5.14 4.98
CA GLU A 47 -0.60 4.76 6.02
C GLU A 47 0.29 5.96 6.35
N VAL A 48 0.40 6.29 7.63
CA VAL A 48 1.23 7.43 8.07
C VAL A 48 2.52 6.90 8.65
N LEU A 49 3.65 7.27 8.07
CA LEU A 49 4.99 6.92 8.53
C LEU A 49 5.69 8.17 9.08
N THR A 50 6.16 8.08 10.31
CA THR A 50 7.11 9.03 10.91
C THR A 50 8.40 8.31 11.20
N LEU A 51 9.50 8.84 10.69
CA LEU A 51 10.84 8.30 10.87
C LEU A 51 11.62 9.19 11.84
N ASP A 52 12.14 8.59 12.91
CA ASP A 52 13.12 9.24 13.79
C ASP A 52 14.53 8.77 13.39
N ALA A 53 15.31 9.68 12.81
CA ALA A 53 16.67 9.43 12.32
C ALA A 53 17.76 10.02 13.24
N ARG A 54 17.44 10.47 14.46
CA ARG A 54 18.42 11.09 15.37
C ARG A 54 19.57 10.16 15.76
N ASP A 55 19.30 8.85 15.80
CA ASP A 55 20.31 7.82 16.08
C ASP A 55 20.93 7.22 14.81
N ALA A 56 20.70 7.81 13.63
CA ALA A 56 21.19 7.25 12.37
C ALA A 56 22.73 7.12 12.37
N GLY A 57 23.45 8.10 12.93
CA GLY A 57 24.91 8.04 13.06
C GLY A 57 25.43 6.90 13.96
N ARG A 58 24.55 6.27 14.75
CA ARG A 58 24.80 5.06 15.54
C ARG A 58 24.31 3.79 14.86
N GLY A 59 23.84 3.89 13.62
CA GLY A 59 23.32 2.77 12.84
C GLY A 59 21.86 2.44 13.10
N LEU A 60 21.05 3.35 13.65
CA LEU A 60 19.66 3.07 14.01
C LEU A 60 18.70 4.13 13.46
N MET A 61 17.59 3.70 12.89
CA MET A 61 16.44 4.56 12.60
C MET A 61 15.18 3.94 13.19
N THR A 62 14.30 4.74 13.78
CA THR A 62 13.02 4.22 14.32
C THR A 62 11.87 4.69 13.46
N ALA A 63 11.14 3.74 12.87
CA ALA A 63 9.91 3.98 12.15
C ALA A 63 8.71 3.80 13.08
N THR A 64 7.75 4.72 13.00
CA THR A 64 6.42 4.60 13.61
C THR A 64 5.37 4.75 12.52
N MET A 65 4.57 3.72 12.34
CA MET A 65 3.53 3.65 11.32
C MET A 65 2.15 3.61 11.95
N ARG A 66 1.22 4.38 11.38
CA ARG A 66 -0.22 4.21 11.57
C ARG A 66 -0.79 3.51 10.35
N ILE A 67 -1.28 2.28 10.53
CA ILE A 67 -1.82 1.44 9.45
C ILE A 67 -3.35 1.35 9.61
N PRO A 68 -4.16 1.79 8.64
CA PRO A 68 -5.60 1.58 8.65
C PRO A 68 -5.97 0.10 8.71
N VAL A 69 -6.90 -0.26 9.59
CA VAL A 69 -7.36 -1.65 9.76
C VAL A 69 -8.86 -1.74 9.99
N ARG A 70 -9.38 -2.97 9.96
CA ARG A 70 -10.72 -3.33 10.45
C ARG A 70 -10.60 -4.35 11.58
N PRO A 71 -11.58 -4.45 12.50
CA PRO A 71 -11.61 -5.52 13.49
C PRO A 71 -11.54 -6.91 12.86
N GLY A 72 -10.84 -7.83 13.52
CA GLY A 72 -10.60 -9.20 13.05
C GLY A 72 -9.13 -9.50 12.74
N PRO A 73 -8.84 -10.67 12.17
CA PRO A 73 -7.49 -11.04 11.79
C PRO A 73 -6.92 -10.07 10.76
N PHE A 74 -5.71 -9.57 11.02
CA PHE A 74 -5.00 -8.69 10.12
C PHE A 74 -3.56 -9.14 9.98
N THR A 75 -3.03 -9.02 8.76
CA THR A 75 -1.64 -9.33 8.43
C THR A 75 -1.02 -8.12 7.76
N PHE A 76 0.13 -7.70 8.26
CA PHE A 76 1.00 -6.73 7.61
C PHE A 76 2.32 -7.39 7.26
N VAL A 77 2.96 -6.91 6.20
CA VAL A 77 4.13 -7.53 5.59
C VAL A 77 5.28 -6.53 5.46
N TYR A 78 6.49 -7.00 5.69
CA TYR A 78 7.70 -6.25 5.40
C TYR A 78 8.12 -6.51 3.94
N PRO A 79 8.68 -5.54 3.20
CA PRO A 79 9.03 -5.75 1.79
C PRO A 79 10.04 -6.88 1.60
N GLU A 80 9.63 -7.94 0.89
CA GLU A 80 10.49 -9.04 0.46
C GLU A 80 11.15 -8.76 -0.90
N TRP A 81 10.36 -8.28 -1.87
CA TRP A 81 10.82 -8.01 -3.23
C TRP A 81 11.06 -6.51 -3.42
N ILE A 82 12.29 -6.14 -3.72
CA ILE A 82 12.69 -4.75 -3.87
C ILE A 82 12.79 -4.39 -5.36
N PRO A 83 12.15 -3.30 -5.83
CA PRO A 83 12.29 -2.86 -7.20
C PRO A 83 13.77 -2.67 -7.59
N GLY A 84 14.18 -3.33 -8.68
CA GLY A 84 15.56 -3.31 -9.17
C GLY A 84 16.43 -4.47 -8.66
N GLU A 85 15.94 -5.28 -7.72
CA GLU A 85 16.64 -6.48 -7.24
C GLU A 85 16.07 -7.75 -7.90
N HIS A 86 16.93 -8.75 -8.13
CA HIS A 86 16.58 -9.99 -8.82
C HIS A 86 16.33 -11.15 -7.85
N GLY A 87 15.74 -10.87 -6.69
CA GLY A 87 15.46 -11.88 -5.66
C GLY A 87 14.65 -11.34 -4.48
N PRO A 88 14.21 -12.24 -3.57
CA PRO A 88 13.50 -11.89 -2.33
C PRO A 88 14.49 -11.42 -1.25
N THR A 89 15.13 -10.28 -1.51
CA THR A 89 16.31 -9.79 -0.77
C THR A 89 15.99 -8.70 0.25
N GLY A 90 14.71 -8.50 0.56
CA GLY A 90 14.23 -7.65 1.65
C GLY A 90 15.00 -7.90 2.96
N PRO A 91 15.60 -6.88 3.59
CA PRO A 91 16.52 -7.10 4.70
C PRO A 91 15.77 -7.26 6.03
N LEU A 92 14.94 -8.29 6.16
CA LEU A 92 14.16 -8.56 7.37
C LEU A 92 15.03 -8.74 8.63
N ALA A 93 16.27 -9.22 8.46
CA ALA A 93 17.23 -9.35 9.56
C ALA A 93 17.63 -7.99 10.17
N ASP A 94 17.42 -6.89 9.46
CA ASP A 94 17.79 -5.54 9.89
C ASP A 94 16.70 -4.88 10.76
N ILE A 95 15.53 -5.49 10.93
CA ILE A 95 14.48 -4.94 11.80
C ILE A 95 14.54 -5.53 13.21
N SER A 96 14.32 -4.69 14.20
CA SER A 96 14.29 -5.07 15.61
C SER A 96 13.23 -4.27 16.38
N GLN A 97 12.98 -4.68 17.63
CA GLN A 97 12.10 -3.96 18.56
C GLN A 97 10.69 -3.70 18.01
N LEU A 98 10.17 -4.61 17.17
CA LEU A 98 8.82 -4.51 16.62
C LEU A 98 7.77 -4.54 17.74
N ARG A 99 6.97 -3.48 17.80
CA ARG A 99 5.84 -3.33 18.72
C ARG A 99 4.60 -2.97 17.93
N VAL A 100 3.51 -3.69 18.21
CA VAL A 100 2.19 -3.42 17.65
C VAL A 100 1.29 -2.98 18.79
N SER A 101 0.52 -1.92 18.56
CA SER A 101 -0.42 -1.39 19.54
C SER A 101 -1.62 -0.78 18.85
N ALA A 102 -2.71 -0.61 19.59
CA ALA A 102 -3.88 0.14 19.13
C ALA A 102 -4.47 0.90 20.31
N ASN A 103 -4.89 2.15 20.07
CA ASN A 103 -5.45 3.02 21.12
C ASN A 103 -4.58 3.07 22.40
N GLY A 104 -3.25 3.11 22.22
CA GLY A 104 -2.26 3.14 23.31
C GLY A 104 -2.03 1.81 24.04
N LYS A 105 -2.73 0.73 23.67
CA LYS A 105 -2.59 -0.59 24.30
C LYS A 105 -1.73 -1.53 23.43
N PRO A 106 -0.73 -2.21 23.99
CA PRO A 106 0.03 -3.24 23.27
C PRO A 106 -0.89 -4.35 22.76
N LEU A 107 -0.63 -4.82 21.54
CA LEU A 107 -1.28 -5.99 20.96
C LEU A 107 -0.27 -7.12 20.79
N THR A 108 -0.71 -8.34 21.07
CA THR A 108 0.06 -9.53 20.74
C THR A 108 0.11 -9.70 19.23
N TRP A 109 1.30 -9.94 18.69
CA TRP A 109 1.51 -10.27 17.30
C TRP A 109 2.37 -11.53 17.20
N ARG A 110 2.28 -12.20 16.05
CA ARG A 110 3.12 -13.37 15.74
C ARG A 110 3.61 -13.27 14.30
N ARG A 111 4.88 -13.59 14.07
CA ARG A 111 5.39 -13.79 12.71
C ARG A 111 4.74 -15.05 12.13
N ASP A 112 4.42 -15.06 10.84
CA ASP A 112 3.97 -16.27 10.15
C ASP A 112 5.08 -17.34 10.21
N LYS A 113 4.71 -18.62 10.06
CA LYS A 113 5.63 -19.76 10.19
C LYS A 113 6.20 -20.22 8.86
N VAL A 114 5.63 -19.77 7.75
CA VAL A 114 5.97 -20.10 6.37
C VAL A 114 6.49 -18.84 5.67
N ASP A 115 5.72 -17.76 5.70
CA ASP A 115 6.13 -16.46 5.15
C ASP A 115 6.78 -15.59 6.24
N MET A 116 8.10 -15.64 6.36
CA MET A 116 8.79 -14.88 7.40
C MET A 116 8.59 -13.36 7.32
N TYR A 117 8.15 -12.81 6.18
CA TYR A 117 7.90 -11.38 6.03
C TYR A 117 6.52 -10.96 6.55
N ALA A 118 5.64 -11.91 6.86
CA ALA A 118 4.28 -11.66 7.34
C ALA A 118 4.16 -11.67 8.86
N PHE A 119 3.35 -10.76 9.38
CA PHE A 119 3.08 -10.57 10.79
C PHE A 119 1.58 -10.51 11.04
N HIS A 120 1.08 -11.41 11.88
CA HIS A 120 -0.34 -11.50 12.22
C HIS A 120 -0.65 -10.82 13.54
N VAL A 121 -1.80 -10.16 13.59
CA VAL A 121 -2.38 -9.56 14.77
C VAL A 121 -3.90 -9.69 14.71
N ASP A 122 -4.53 -9.97 15.85
CA ASP A 122 -5.98 -9.91 15.97
C ASP A 122 -6.39 -8.50 16.38
N VAL A 123 -7.08 -7.79 15.48
CA VAL A 123 -7.50 -6.40 15.69
C VAL A 123 -8.78 -6.38 16.54
N PRO A 124 -8.77 -5.75 17.73
CA PRO A 124 -9.95 -5.70 18.59
C PRO A 124 -11.12 -4.92 17.97
N ALA A 125 -12.34 -5.17 18.47
CA ALA A 125 -13.51 -4.38 18.11
C ALA A 125 -13.30 -2.88 18.38
N GLY A 126 -13.77 -2.04 17.45
CA GLY A 126 -13.64 -0.58 17.54
C GLY A 126 -12.27 -0.02 17.17
N VAL A 127 -11.27 -0.86 16.89
CA VAL A 127 -9.97 -0.42 16.38
C VAL A 127 -10.04 -0.23 14.86
N THR A 128 -9.62 0.95 14.41
CA THR A 128 -9.57 1.34 12.98
C THR A 128 -8.17 1.62 12.48
N ALA A 129 -7.17 1.62 13.38
CA ALA A 129 -5.77 1.76 13.01
C ALA A 129 -4.86 1.06 14.01
N LEU A 130 -3.82 0.43 13.49
CA LEU A 130 -2.69 -0.05 14.28
C LEU A 130 -1.59 0.99 14.33
N GLN A 131 -0.86 1.02 15.43
CA GLN A 131 0.43 1.67 15.52
C GLN A 131 1.52 0.60 15.55
N VAL A 132 2.35 0.57 14.51
CA VAL A 132 3.48 -0.34 14.36
C VAL A 132 4.77 0.46 14.50
N ARG A 133 5.57 0.15 15.52
CA ARG A 133 6.86 0.81 15.77
C ARG A 133 7.98 -0.22 15.71
N PHE A 134 9.05 0.10 15.00
CA PHE A 134 10.22 -0.78 14.87
C PHE A 134 11.49 0.03 14.63
N THR A 135 12.62 -0.62 14.88
CA THR A 135 13.95 -0.04 14.66
C THR A 135 14.62 -0.76 13.51
N VAL A 136 15.14 0.00 12.56
CA VAL A 136 15.93 -0.49 11.43
C VAL A 136 17.40 -0.29 11.75
N LEU A 137 18.18 -1.34 11.60
CA LEU A 137 19.64 -1.32 11.67
C LEU A 137 20.17 -0.90 10.29
N VAL A 138 20.99 0.15 10.26
CA VAL A 138 21.50 0.75 9.01
C VAL A 138 23.04 0.73 8.94
N ASN A 139 23.67 -0.15 9.73
CA ASN A 139 25.12 -0.29 9.85
C ASN A 139 25.68 -1.64 9.33
N SER A 140 24.82 -2.56 8.89
CA SER A 140 25.20 -3.91 8.43
C SER A 140 24.10 -4.50 7.54
N PRO A 141 24.39 -5.47 6.65
CA PRO A 141 25.72 -5.88 6.20
C PRO A 141 26.39 -4.82 5.30
N THR A 142 25.59 -3.98 4.63
CA THR A 142 26.07 -2.81 3.89
C THR A 142 25.74 -1.56 4.71
N PRO A 143 26.73 -0.88 5.31
CA PRO A 143 26.48 0.33 6.08
C PRO A 143 25.85 1.42 5.20
N MET A 144 24.70 1.92 5.64
CA MET A 144 23.99 3.05 5.04
C MET A 144 24.14 4.32 5.87
N SER A 145 25.00 4.31 6.89
CA SER A 145 25.18 5.44 7.79
C SER A 145 26.60 5.59 8.31
N THR A 146 26.96 6.85 8.54
CA THR A 146 28.17 7.34 9.21
C THR A 146 27.74 8.38 10.24
N PRO A 147 28.63 8.88 11.12
CA PRO A 147 28.28 9.97 12.04
C PRO A 147 27.71 11.23 11.38
N ASN A 148 27.98 11.48 10.10
CA ASN A 148 27.65 12.72 9.40
C ASN A 148 26.68 12.56 8.22
N LEU A 149 26.37 11.32 7.81
CA LEU A 149 25.55 11.04 6.64
C LEU A 149 24.80 9.74 6.84
N ALA A 150 23.51 9.74 6.52
CA ALA A 150 22.69 8.53 6.45
C ALA A 150 21.92 8.48 5.13
N VAL A 151 21.81 7.28 4.56
CA VAL A 151 21.01 6.99 3.38
C VAL A 151 19.67 6.41 3.82
N LEU A 152 18.59 7.06 3.43
CA LEU A 152 17.23 6.59 3.67
C LEU A 152 16.70 5.83 2.46
N ASN A 153 16.50 4.54 2.65
CA ASN A 153 15.76 3.69 1.72
C ASN A 153 14.33 3.49 2.25
N TRP A 154 13.34 4.09 1.59
CA TRP A 154 11.94 4.07 2.05
C TRP A 154 11.39 2.66 2.23
N ASN A 155 11.77 1.73 1.35
CA ASN A 155 11.39 0.32 1.43
C ASN A 155 11.91 -0.39 2.69
N ARG A 156 12.89 0.17 3.43
CA ARG A 156 13.40 -0.43 4.68
C ARG A 156 12.68 0.07 5.93
N VAL A 157 11.96 1.19 5.84
CA VAL A 157 11.35 1.86 6.99
C VAL A 157 9.82 1.80 6.96
N LEU A 158 9.26 0.86 6.19
CA LEU A 158 7.82 0.65 6.11
C LEU A 158 7.42 -0.82 6.17
N PHE A 159 6.18 -1.03 6.57
CA PHE A 159 5.37 -2.21 6.32
C PHE A 159 4.23 -1.82 5.37
N TYR A 160 3.52 -2.79 4.83
CA TYR A 160 2.30 -2.58 4.05
C TYR A 160 1.30 -3.69 4.36
N GLN A 161 0.09 -3.57 3.82
CA GLN A 161 -0.98 -4.53 4.08
C GLN A 161 -0.76 -5.79 3.25
N ASN A 162 -1.07 -6.95 3.83
CA ASN A 162 -0.87 -8.19 3.10
C ASN A 162 -1.85 -8.32 1.92
N ASN A 163 -1.39 -8.94 0.84
CA ASN A 163 -2.16 -9.21 -0.38
C ASN A 163 -2.75 -7.95 -1.06
N THR A 164 -2.25 -6.75 -0.81
CA THR A 164 -2.64 -5.53 -1.55
C THR A 164 -1.70 -5.29 -2.72
N ASN A 165 -2.20 -4.63 -3.77
CA ASN A 165 -1.34 -4.17 -4.85
C ASN A 165 -0.60 -2.92 -4.37
N SER A 166 0.73 -2.92 -4.46
CA SER A 166 1.55 -1.81 -3.98
C SER A 166 1.23 -0.45 -4.65
N HIS A 167 0.66 -0.45 -5.87
CA HIS A 167 0.21 0.77 -6.54
C HIS A 167 -1.06 1.40 -5.94
N ASP A 168 -1.83 0.62 -5.18
CA ASP A 168 -3.07 1.04 -4.55
C ASP A 168 -2.89 1.39 -3.05
N ASP A 169 -1.68 1.21 -2.51
CA ASP A 169 -1.32 1.59 -1.15
C ASP A 169 -0.81 3.04 -1.09
N TYR A 170 -1.50 3.87 -0.32
CA TYR A 170 -1.14 5.28 -0.16
C TYR A 170 -0.39 5.52 1.16
N PHE A 171 0.73 6.24 1.07
CA PHE A 171 1.55 6.61 2.22
C PHE A 171 1.61 8.13 2.40
N LYS A 172 1.64 8.59 3.65
CA LYS A 172 2.05 9.94 4.06
C LYS A 172 3.27 9.83 4.96
N THR A 173 4.38 10.39 4.52
CA THR A 173 5.68 10.22 5.20
C THR A 173 6.20 11.52 5.80
N SER A 174 6.99 11.38 6.87
CA SER A 174 7.71 12.48 7.54
C SER A 174 8.98 11.93 8.20
N ILE A 175 10.00 12.78 8.31
CA ILE A 175 11.29 12.54 8.99
C ILE A 175 11.61 13.71 9.92
#